data_AF-A0A7S0Y8M9-F1
#
_entry.id   AF-A0A7S0Y8M9-F1
#
_cell.length_a   1.000
_cell.length_b   1.000
_cell.length_c   1.000
_cell.angle_alpha   90.00
_cell.angle_beta   90.00
_cell.angle_gamma   90.00
#
_symmetry.space_group_name_H-M   'P 1'
#
loop_
_entity.id
_entity.type
_entity.pdbx_description
1 polymer ?
#
loop_
_entity_poly.entity_id
_entity_poly.type
_entity_poly.pdbx_seq_one_letter_code
_entity_poly.pdbx_strand_id
1 'polypeptide(L)'
;KILNLVAFYTIFSGYLSTILIDNSLNCFFATNFLKKNKIGRTNFLVYEKIQNSYWSKNFEREKPKNYLANLIYCKPENQLIFDFILKDTVFVKNLSEGLFYSSRNKYQSIVTQDGKVIEISGILSGGG
;
A
#
# COMPACT_ATOMS: atom_id res chain seq x y z
N LYS A 1 -12.81 -13.19 -7.92
CA LYS A 1 -12.83 -11.71 -7.84
C LYS A 1 -11.70 -11.20 -8.74
N ILE A 2 -11.97 -10.26 -9.63
CA ILE A 2 -10.97 -9.74 -10.58
C ILE A 2 -10.20 -8.61 -9.89
N LEU A 3 -8.88 -8.74 -9.82
CA LEU A 3 -7.99 -7.66 -9.40
C LEU A 3 -8.01 -6.59 -10.49
N ASN A 4 -8.37 -5.36 -10.16
CA ASN A 4 -8.18 -4.26 -11.08
C ASN A 4 -6.70 -3.86 -11.07
N LEU A 5 -5.99 -4.33 -12.09
CA LEU A 5 -4.55 -4.14 -12.23
C LEU A 5 -4.14 -2.67 -12.25
N VAL A 6 -4.93 -1.79 -12.88
CA VAL A 6 -4.62 -0.35 -12.97
C VAL A 6 -4.65 0.28 -11.59
N ALA A 7 -5.76 0.14 -10.86
CA ALA A 7 -5.91 0.70 -9.52
C ALA A 7 -4.83 0.18 -8.55
N PHE A 8 -4.51 -1.12 -8.63
CA PHE A 8 -3.43 -1.70 -7.86
C PHE A 8 -2.07 -1.10 -8.23
N TYR A 9 -1.72 -1.05 -9.52
CA TYR A 9 -0.45 -0.49 -9.97
C TYR A 9 -0.28 0.97 -9.60
N THR A 10 -1.34 1.78 -9.74
CA THR A 10 -1.32 3.20 -9.38
C THR A 10 -0.85 3.40 -7.95
N ILE A 11 -1.40 2.66 -7.00
CA ILE A 11 -1.07 2.80 -5.57
C ILE A 11 0.23 2.08 -5.22
N PHE A 12 0.47 0.91 -5.81
CA PHE A 12 1.58 0.04 -5.44
C PHE A 12 2.89 0.35 -6.17
N SER A 13 2.87 1.15 -7.24
CA SER A 13 4.04 1.44 -8.10
C SER A 13 5.29 1.88 -7.32
N GLY A 14 5.14 2.74 -6.31
CA GLY A 14 6.25 3.20 -5.46
C GLY A 14 6.90 2.11 -4.60
N TYR A 15 6.26 0.94 -4.46
CA TYR A 15 6.72 -0.18 -3.67
C TYR A 15 7.25 -1.36 -4.50
N LEU A 16 7.07 -1.35 -5.82
CA LEU A 16 7.45 -2.48 -6.69
C LEU A 16 8.95 -2.82 -6.65
N SER A 17 9.80 -1.81 -6.51
CA SER A 17 11.26 -1.99 -6.38
C SER A 17 11.73 -2.09 -4.93
N THR A 18 10.82 -2.17 -3.97
CA THR A 18 11.15 -2.23 -2.54
C THR A 18 11.48 -3.66 -2.15
N ILE A 19 12.60 -3.83 -1.45
CA ILE A 19 13.05 -5.14 -0.98
C ILE A 19 12.41 -5.42 0.38
N LEU A 20 11.63 -6.50 0.48
CA LEU A 20 11.18 -7.01 1.76
C LEU A 20 12.37 -7.63 2.51
N ILE A 21 12.59 -7.19 3.73
CA ILE A 21 13.66 -7.70 4.59
C ILE A 21 13.08 -8.04 5.96
N ASP A 22 13.62 -9.07 6.60
CA ASP A 22 13.07 -9.64 7.82
C ASP A 22 13.15 -8.69 9.02
N ASN A 23 14.32 -8.12 9.30
CA ASN A 23 14.56 -7.32 10.50
C ASN A 23 15.48 -6.11 10.26
N SER A 24 15.52 -5.23 11.25
CA SER A 24 16.24 -3.95 11.15
C SER A 24 17.76 -4.11 11.07
N LEU A 25 18.32 -5.14 11.71
CA LEU A 25 19.76 -5.42 11.72
C LEU A 25 20.24 -5.88 10.33
N ASN A 26 19.49 -6.78 9.70
CA ASN A 26 19.76 -7.22 8.32
C ASN A 26 19.61 -6.07 7.32
N CYS A 27 18.64 -5.18 7.53
CA CYS A 27 18.51 -3.94 6.74
C CYS A 27 19.77 -3.05 6.82
N PHE A 28 20.34 -2.90 8.03
CA PHE A 28 21.60 -2.17 8.20
C PHE A 28 22.77 -2.84 7.47
N PHE A 29 22.92 -4.15 7.60
CA PHE A 29 23.97 -4.89 6.89
C PHE A 29 23.83 -4.82 5.37
N ALA A 30 22.62 -5.00 4.84
CA ALA A 30 22.33 -4.87 3.41
C ALA A 30 22.65 -3.46 2.91
N THR A 31 22.26 -2.42 3.66
CA THR A 31 22.56 -1.03 3.32
C THR A 31 24.08 -0.77 3.29
N ASN A 32 24.83 -1.30 4.25
CA ASN A 32 26.29 -1.15 4.26
C ASN A 32 26.96 -1.91 3.11
N PHE A 33 26.45 -3.09 2.75
CA PHE A 33 26.91 -3.83 1.59
C PHE A 33 26.71 -3.00 0.30
N LEU A 34 25.53 -2.41 0.09
CA LEU A 34 25.26 -1.55 -1.07
C LEU A 34 26.22 -0.35 -1.12
N LYS A 35 26.45 0.31 0.02
CA LYS A 35 27.37 1.45 0.13
C LYS A 35 28.81 1.06 -0.18
N LYS A 36 29.32 0.00 0.46
CA LYS A 36 30.71 -0.47 0.29
C LYS A 36 31.01 -0.82 -1.17
N ASN A 37 30.03 -1.39 -1.87
CA ASN A 37 30.16 -1.81 -3.27
C ASN A 37 29.68 -0.76 -4.29
N LYS A 38 29.25 0.44 -3.84
CA LYS A 38 28.75 1.52 -4.71
C LYS A 38 27.61 1.08 -5.66
N ILE A 39 26.76 0.16 -5.21
CA ILE A 39 25.67 -0.43 -6.02
C ILE A 39 24.51 0.55 -6.24
N GLY A 40 24.37 1.55 -5.34
CA GLY A 40 23.34 2.58 -5.42
C GLY A 40 22.44 2.61 -4.18
N ARG A 41 21.22 3.12 -4.35
CA ARG A 41 20.21 3.23 -3.29
C ARG A 41 18.99 2.39 -3.66
N THR A 42 18.34 1.83 -2.64
CA THR A 42 17.05 1.15 -2.76
C THR A 42 16.24 1.37 -1.50
N ASN A 43 14.97 1.00 -1.54
CA ASN A 43 14.07 1.03 -0.39
C ASN A 43 13.94 -0.37 0.21
N PHE A 44 13.88 -0.43 1.53
CA PHE A 44 13.62 -1.66 2.27
C PHE A 44 12.30 -1.55 3.03
N LEU A 45 11.52 -2.62 2.98
CA LEU A 45 10.34 -2.80 3.82
C LEU A 45 10.68 -3.84 4.89
N VAL A 46 10.74 -3.41 6.15
CA VAL A 46 11.19 -4.27 7.26
C VAL A 46 9.99 -5.00 7.88
N TYR A 47 9.94 -6.32 7.73
CA TYR A 47 8.83 -7.17 8.15
C TYR A 47 8.58 -7.11 9.67
N GLU A 48 9.64 -7.16 10.48
CA GLU A 48 9.58 -6.98 11.94
C GLU A 48 8.86 -5.67 12.34
N LYS A 49 9.05 -4.58 11.57
CA LYS A 49 8.39 -3.29 11.83
C LYS A 49 6.93 -3.29 11.40
N ILE A 50 6.58 -4.03 10.34
CA ILE A 50 5.19 -4.23 9.92
C ILE A 50 4.42 -4.98 11.00
N GLN A 51 4.96 -6.10 11.48
CA GLN A 51 4.33 -6.93 12.51
C GLN A 51 4.09 -6.17 13.81
N ASN A 52 4.98 -5.25 14.17
CA ASN A 52 4.86 -4.46 15.40
C ASN A 52 4.05 -3.17 15.25
N SER A 53 3.59 -2.84 14.04
CA SER A 53 2.88 -1.59 13.77
C SER A 53 1.53 -1.53 14.48
N TYR A 54 1.03 -0.33 14.79
CA TYR A 54 -0.34 -0.16 15.31
C TYR A 54 -1.39 -0.73 14.34
N TRP A 55 -1.07 -0.75 13.05
CA TRP A 55 -1.94 -1.30 12.01
C TRP A 55 -2.17 -2.79 12.21
N SER A 56 -1.10 -3.59 12.35
CA SER A 56 -1.20 -5.05 12.59
C SER A 56 -2.02 -5.39 13.85
N LYS A 57 -2.00 -4.52 14.87
CA LYS A 57 -2.67 -4.73 16.16
C LYS A 57 -4.17 -4.41 16.16
N ASN A 58 -4.66 -3.62 15.19
CA ASN A 58 -6.08 -3.25 15.09
C ASN A 58 -6.77 -3.92 13.90
N PHE A 59 -6.18 -4.98 13.36
CA PHE A 59 -6.66 -5.71 12.19
C PHE A 59 -7.98 -6.47 12.38
N GLU A 60 -8.50 -6.51 13.61
CA GLU A 60 -9.73 -7.25 13.95
C GLU A 60 -11.03 -6.53 13.54
N ARG A 61 -10.97 -5.35 12.93
CA ARG A 61 -12.18 -4.71 12.37
C ARG A 61 -12.53 -5.35 11.03
N GLU A 62 -13.78 -5.75 10.85
CA GLU A 62 -14.32 -6.15 9.54
C GLU A 62 -14.05 -5.03 8.53
N LYS A 63 -13.00 -5.20 7.73
CA LYS A 63 -12.62 -4.20 6.73
C LYS A 63 -13.71 -4.15 5.66
N PRO A 64 -14.10 -2.94 5.20
CA PRO A 64 -15.01 -2.80 4.08
C PRO A 64 -14.55 -3.63 2.88
N LYS A 65 -15.49 -4.34 2.23
CA LYS A 65 -15.18 -5.22 1.08
C LYS A 65 -14.51 -4.50 -0.09
N ASN A 66 -14.67 -3.17 -0.16
CA ASN A 66 -14.10 -2.31 -1.20
C ASN A 66 -12.70 -1.79 -0.85
N TYR A 67 -12.09 -2.18 0.26
CA TYR A 67 -10.67 -1.88 0.49
C TYR A 67 -9.80 -2.60 -0.53
N LEU A 68 -8.84 -1.90 -1.11
CA LEU A 68 -7.99 -2.43 -2.17
C LEU A 68 -7.20 -3.66 -1.71
N ALA A 69 -6.72 -3.68 -0.46
CA ALA A 69 -6.03 -4.83 0.12
C ALA A 69 -6.90 -6.11 0.16
N ASN A 70 -8.23 -5.96 0.32
CA ASN A 70 -9.18 -7.08 0.33
C ASN A 70 -9.48 -7.62 -1.08
N LEU A 71 -9.03 -6.92 -2.13
CA LEU A 71 -9.19 -7.31 -3.52
C LEU A 71 -7.95 -8.05 -4.06
N ILE A 72 -6.87 -8.13 -3.27
CA ILE A 72 -5.63 -8.79 -3.64
C ILE A 72 -5.69 -10.27 -3.29
N TYR A 73 -5.21 -11.10 -4.21
CA TYR A 73 -4.97 -12.51 -3.96
C TYR A 73 -3.48 -12.73 -3.71
N CYS A 74 -3.12 -13.13 -2.50
CA CYS A 74 -1.76 -13.47 -2.13
C CYS A 74 -1.74 -14.62 -1.11
N LYS A 75 -0.54 -15.13 -0.82
CA LYS A 75 -0.37 -16.10 0.27
C LYS A 75 -0.79 -15.46 1.60
N PRO A 76 -1.44 -16.21 2.53
CA PRO A 76 -1.89 -15.65 3.81
C PRO A 76 -0.81 -14.92 4.59
N GLU A 77 0.42 -15.46 4.59
CA GLU A 77 1.59 -14.85 5.24
C GLU A 77 1.97 -13.46 4.72
N ASN A 78 1.60 -13.14 3.46
CA ASN A 78 1.89 -11.87 2.80
C ASN A 78 0.75 -10.87 2.90
N GLN A 79 -0.43 -11.30 3.35
CA GLN A 79 -1.62 -10.44 3.43
C GLN A 79 -1.34 -9.20 4.29
N LEU A 80 -0.68 -9.41 5.44
CA LEU A 80 -0.23 -8.35 6.35
C LEU A 80 0.63 -7.26 5.66
N ILE A 81 1.43 -7.64 4.66
CA ILE A 81 2.31 -6.72 3.93
C ILE A 81 1.47 -5.81 3.04
N PHE A 82 0.56 -6.37 2.25
CA PHE A 82 -0.35 -5.60 1.39
C PHE A 82 -1.26 -4.71 2.21
N ASP A 83 -1.74 -5.23 3.32
CA ASP A 83 -2.51 -4.52 4.31
C ASP A 83 -1.78 -3.31 4.90
N PHE A 84 -0.49 -3.44 5.18
CA PHE A 84 0.36 -2.34 5.64
C PHE A 84 0.64 -1.30 4.55
N ILE A 85 0.90 -1.74 3.31
CA ILE A 85 1.21 -0.85 2.18
C ILE A 85 -0.03 -0.06 1.76
N LEU A 86 -1.16 -0.76 1.58
CA LEU A 86 -2.39 -0.21 1.02
C LEU A 86 -3.31 0.37 2.10
N LYS A 87 -3.08 0.07 3.37
CA LYS A 87 -3.77 0.66 4.52
C LYS A 87 -5.29 0.65 4.33
N ASP A 88 -5.91 1.82 4.42
CA ASP A 88 -7.33 2.09 4.23
C ASP A 88 -7.65 2.58 2.82
N THR A 89 -6.88 2.20 1.81
CA THR A 89 -7.15 2.62 0.43
C THR A 89 -8.43 1.97 -0.06
N VAL A 90 -9.42 2.79 -0.38
CA VAL A 90 -10.73 2.37 -0.89
C VAL A 90 -10.72 2.34 -2.41
N PHE A 91 -11.19 1.24 -2.98
CA PHE A 91 -11.45 1.10 -4.41
C PHE A 91 -12.88 1.55 -4.75
N VAL A 92 -13.02 2.41 -5.74
CA VAL A 92 -14.30 2.89 -6.28
C VAL A 92 -14.35 2.76 -7.80
N LYS A 93 -15.52 2.82 -8.41
CA LYS A 93 -15.65 2.67 -9.87
C LYS A 93 -15.21 3.91 -10.65
N ASN A 94 -15.46 5.10 -10.12
CA ASN A 94 -15.19 6.36 -10.83
C ASN A 94 -14.97 7.53 -9.86
N LEU A 95 -14.52 8.67 -10.42
CA LEU A 95 -14.19 9.87 -9.64
C LEU A 95 -15.39 10.44 -8.87
N SER A 96 -16.59 10.42 -9.46
CA SER A 96 -17.80 10.92 -8.81
C SER A 96 -18.13 10.15 -7.52
N GLU A 97 -18.04 8.82 -7.59
CA GLU A 97 -18.16 7.95 -6.41
C GLU A 97 -17.04 8.26 -5.40
N GLY A 98 -15.80 8.43 -5.87
CA GLY A 98 -14.67 8.76 -5.01
C GLY A 98 -14.82 10.09 -4.26
N LEU A 99 -15.26 11.15 -4.92
CA LEU A 99 -15.50 12.45 -4.28
C LEU A 99 -16.62 12.38 -3.23
N PHE A 100 -17.68 11.63 -3.54
CA PHE A 100 -18.76 11.38 -2.58
C PHE A 100 -18.25 10.66 -1.33
N TYR A 101 -17.46 9.58 -1.50
CA TYR A 101 -16.83 8.87 -0.39
C TYR A 101 -15.88 9.76 0.42
N SER A 102 -15.00 10.52 -0.27
CA SER A 102 -14.03 11.42 0.36
C SER A 102 -14.71 12.48 1.24
N SER A 103 -15.83 13.02 0.79
CA SER A 103 -16.59 14.04 1.54
C SER A 103 -17.12 13.53 2.89
N ARG A 104 -17.38 12.21 3.00
CA ARG A 104 -17.95 11.56 4.19
C ARG A 104 -16.89 10.92 5.08
N ASN A 105 -15.80 10.42 4.48
CA ASN A 105 -14.75 9.69 5.17
C ASN A 105 -13.40 10.38 4.97
N LYS A 106 -12.99 11.19 5.95
CA LYS A 106 -11.78 12.02 5.88
C LYS A 106 -10.46 11.25 6.11
N TYR A 107 -10.52 9.95 6.36
CA TYR A 107 -9.35 9.17 6.81
C TYR A 107 -8.95 8.07 5.83
N GLN A 108 -9.44 8.09 4.59
CA GLN A 108 -9.21 7.04 3.61
C GLN A 108 -8.69 7.65 2.30
N SER A 109 -7.59 7.10 1.79
CA SER A 109 -7.21 7.35 0.39
C SER A 109 -8.15 6.56 -0.51
N ILE A 110 -8.43 7.08 -1.71
CA ILE A 110 -9.36 6.48 -2.65
C ILE A 110 -8.66 6.30 -3.98
N VAL A 111 -8.87 5.15 -4.63
CA VAL A 111 -8.45 4.89 -6.00
C VAL A 111 -9.63 4.42 -6.83
N THR A 112 -9.73 4.96 -8.03
CA THR A 112 -10.76 4.62 -9.01
C THR A 112 -10.32 3.45 -9.89
N GLN A 113 -11.27 2.80 -10.55
CA GLN A 113 -11.00 1.71 -11.50
C GLN A 113 -10.04 2.10 -12.63
N ASP A 114 -10.01 3.37 -13.03
CA ASP A 114 -9.14 3.93 -14.05
C ASP A 114 -7.90 4.64 -13.49
N GLY A 115 -7.55 4.41 -12.22
CA GLY A 115 -6.26 4.82 -11.65
C GLY A 115 -6.14 6.28 -11.22
N LYS A 116 -7.25 7.01 -11.07
CA LYS A 116 -7.26 8.32 -10.38
C LYS A 116 -7.25 8.10 -8.87
N VAL A 117 -6.46 8.91 -8.16
CA VAL A 117 -6.27 8.83 -6.70
C VAL A 117 -6.73 10.12 -6.03
N ILE A 118 -7.40 9.97 -4.89
CA ILE A 118 -7.73 11.04 -3.95
C ILE A 118 -7.08 10.68 -2.63
N GLU A 119 -6.07 11.44 -2.21
CA GLU A 119 -5.41 11.24 -0.92
C GLU A 119 -6.06 12.05 0.20
N ILE A 120 -5.89 11.58 1.45
CA ILE A 120 -6.32 12.28 2.67
C ILE A 120 -5.72 13.70 2.76
N SER A 121 -4.51 13.87 2.22
CA SER A 121 -3.79 15.15 2.15
C SER A 121 -4.51 16.20 1.29
N GLY A 122 -5.52 15.81 0.51
CA GLY A 122 -6.16 16.66 -0.51
C GLY A 122 -5.45 16.61 -1.86
N ILE A 123 -4.41 15.79 -2.01
CA ILE A 123 -3.77 15.56 -3.30
C ILE A 123 -4.69 14.73 -4.20
N LEU A 124 -4.90 15.22 -5.41
CA LEU A 124 -5.62 14.54 -6.49
C LEU A 124 -4.61 14.20 -7.58
N SER A 125 -4.45 12.90 -7.87
CA SER A 125 -3.49 12.42 -8.86
C SER A 125 -4.21 11.65 -9.96
N GLY A 126 -3.78 11.83 -11.21
CA GLY A 126 -4.27 11.10 -12.36
C GLY A 126 -3.47 11.42 -13.62
N GLY A 127 -3.46 10.50 -14.59
CA GLY A 127 -2.82 10.70 -15.88
C GLY A 127 -2.74 9.42 -16.72
N GLY A 128 -3.05 9.57 -18.02
CA GLY A 128 -2.74 8.65 -19.12
C GLY A 128 -3.37 7.27 -19.07
#